data_AF-A0A960PTA7-F1
#
_entry.id   AF-A0A960PTA7-F1
#
_cell.length_a   1.000
_cell.length_b   1.000
_cell.length_c   1.000
_cell.angle_alpha   90.00
_cell.angle_beta   90.00
_cell.angle_gamma   90.00
#
_symmetry.space_group_name_H-M   'P 1'
#
loop_
_entity.id
_entity.type
_entity.pdbx_description
1 polymer ?
#
loop_
_entity_poly.entity_id
_entity_poly.type
_entity_poly.pdbx_seq_one_letter_code
_entity_poly.pdbx_strand_id
1 'polypeptide(L)'
;MDARTRQKLIEQHQEAIHALEREPLTEADAGSSWPPSQFYLLWHVVVGMALGGVASLVSLGANAIGAPLFGRRPMELIRVFLTFPMGERALTVDEGSVLTVGCVLFLATGAIFGVLIHLVLTVYFSEASVGKRFLIATALGLGLWIVNFYLVLSWLQPLLLGGNWVVRLIPLWVGALTHLAFAWTVAAGQIWGRFEPYRGSAG
;
A
#
# COMPACT_ATOMS: atom_id res chain seq x y z
N MET A 1 23.08 35.24 -4.70
CA MET A 1 23.64 34.69 -5.94
C MET A 1 22.89 35.30 -7.11
N ASP A 2 23.56 36.07 -7.96
CA ASP A 2 22.92 36.69 -9.13
C ASP A 2 22.58 35.64 -10.20
N ALA A 3 21.69 36.02 -11.14
CA ALA A 3 21.19 35.12 -12.18
C ALA A 3 22.30 34.62 -13.13
N ARG A 4 23.35 35.40 -13.38
CA ARG A 4 24.45 35.01 -14.27
C ARG A 4 25.36 33.98 -13.61
N THR A 5 25.66 34.16 -12.33
CA THR A 5 26.41 33.18 -11.54
C THR A 5 25.68 31.85 -11.47
N ARG A 6 24.35 31.87 -11.30
CA ARG A 6 23.50 30.65 -11.34
C ARG A 6 23.59 29.95 -12.69
N GLN A 7 23.43 30.70 -13.78
CA GLN A 7 23.45 30.15 -15.14
C GLN A 7 24.80 29.50 -15.46
N LYS A 8 25.90 30.18 -15.12
CA LYS A 8 27.26 29.67 -15.32
C LYS A 8 27.52 28.38 -14.54
N LEU A 9 27.02 28.28 -13.31
CA LEU A 9 27.13 27.05 -12.51
C LEU A 9 26.31 25.91 -13.12
N ILE A 10 25.10 26.17 -13.62
CA ILE A 10 24.28 25.17 -14.32
C ILE A 10 25.03 24.64 -15.54
N GLU A 11 25.57 25.52 -16.37
CA GLU A 11 26.33 25.14 -17.57
C GLU A 11 27.57 24.32 -17.21
N GLN A 12 28.34 24.74 -16.20
CA GLN A 12 29.50 23.99 -15.71
C GLN A 12 29.13 22.60 -15.19
N HIS A 13 28.02 22.46 -14.46
CA HIS A 13 27.54 21.17 -13.99
C HIS A 13 27.03 20.29 -15.12
N GLN A 14 26.33 20.85 -16.11
CA GLN A 14 25.87 20.12 -17.30
C GLN A 14 27.06 19.61 -18.12
N GLU A 15 28.09 20.43 -18.34
CA GLU A 15 29.32 20.02 -19.01
C GLU A 15 30.03 18.90 -18.26
N ALA A 16 30.14 19.01 -16.93
CA ALA A 16 30.74 17.97 -16.10
C ALA A 16 29.94 16.65 -16.15
N ILE A 17 28.60 16.72 -16.10
CA ILE A 17 27.73 15.54 -16.26
C ILE A 17 27.95 14.90 -17.63
N HIS A 18 27.94 15.69 -18.71
CA HIS A 18 28.15 15.16 -20.05
C HIS A 18 29.56 14.59 -20.26
N ALA A 19 30.58 15.14 -19.59
CA ALA A 19 31.92 14.57 -19.62
C ALA A 19 31.95 13.18 -18.95
N LEU A 20 31.29 13.03 -17.80
CA LEU A 20 31.15 11.76 -17.08
C LEU A 20 30.29 10.75 -17.85
N GLU A 21 29.20 11.18 -18.50
CA GLU A 21 28.34 10.31 -19.33
C GLU A 21 29.06 9.75 -20.56
N ARG A 22 30.10 10.43 -21.05
CA ARG A 22 30.92 10.00 -22.20
C ARG A 22 32.10 9.11 -21.79
N GLU A 23 32.43 9.04 -20.50
CA GLU A 23 33.50 8.19 -20.02
C GLU A 23 33.07 6.72 -20.21
N PRO A 24 33.79 5.93 -21.02
CA PRO A 24 33.38 4.55 -21.29
C PRO A 24 33.44 3.75 -20.00
N LEU A 25 32.29 3.23 -19.58
CA LEU A 25 32.17 2.33 -18.43
C LEU A 25 33.19 1.20 -18.59
N THR A 26 34.06 1.04 -17.59
CA THR A 26 35.04 -0.06 -17.59
C THR A 26 34.33 -1.39 -17.38
N GLU A 27 34.95 -2.53 -17.72
CA GLU A 27 34.36 -3.85 -17.44
C GLU A 27 34.04 -4.07 -15.94
N ALA A 28 34.69 -3.32 -15.04
CA ALA A 28 34.38 -3.29 -13.62
C ALA A 28 33.03 -2.61 -13.30
N ASP A 29 32.59 -1.65 -14.14
CA ASP A 29 31.31 -0.94 -14.02
C ASP A 29 30.15 -1.67 -14.74
N ALA A 30 30.48 -2.58 -15.67
CA ALA A 30 29.52 -3.37 -16.42
C ALA A 30 28.69 -4.34 -15.54
N GLY A 31 29.15 -4.63 -14.32
CA GLY A 31 28.41 -5.42 -13.34
C GLY A 31 27.24 -4.69 -12.66
N SER A 32 27.19 -3.36 -12.76
CA SER A 32 26.19 -2.51 -12.09
C SER A 32 25.53 -1.54 -13.05
N SER A 33 24.79 -2.05 -14.05
CA SER A 33 23.91 -1.20 -14.85
C SER A 33 22.79 -0.65 -13.94
N TRP A 34 22.97 0.56 -13.42
CA TRP A 34 21.92 1.30 -12.72
C TRP A 34 21.21 2.25 -13.70
N PRO A 35 19.87 2.29 -13.72
CA PRO A 35 18.97 1.44 -12.93
C PRO A 35 18.97 -0.01 -13.43
N PRO A 36 18.73 -0.99 -12.54
CA PRO A 36 18.67 -2.39 -12.92
C PRO A 36 17.67 -2.57 -14.07
N SER A 37 18.12 -3.20 -15.15
CA SER A 37 17.28 -3.52 -16.31
C SER A 37 16.25 -4.60 -16.02
N GLN A 38 16.40 -5.32 -14.90
CA GLN A 38 15.54 -6.41 -14.46
C GLN A 38 14.60 -5.97 -13.33
N PHE A 39 13.50 -6.70 -13.17
CA PHE A 39 12.50 -6.46 -12.14
C PHE A 39 13.11 -6.49 -10.73
N TYR A 40 13.17 -5.34 -10.07
CA TYR A 40 13.78 -5.22 -8.74
C TYR A 40 12.75 -5.48 -7.64
N LEU A 41 12.55 -6.76 -7.30
CA LEU A 41 11.52 -7.20 -6.35
C LEU A 41 11.55 -6.45 -5.03
N LEU A 42 12.73 -6.23 -4.43
CA LEU A 42 12.86 -5.55 -3.13
C LEU A 42 12.27 -4.14 -3.16
N TRP A 43 12.52 -3.38 -4.22
CA TRP A 43 11.91 -2.07 -4.41
C TRP A 43 10.39 -2.15 -4.44
N HIS A 44 9.83 -3.09 -5.21
CA HIS A 44 8.38 -3.27 -5.25
C HIS A 44 7.79 -3.71 -3.91
N VAL A 45 8.51 -4.52 -3.13
CA VAL A 45 8.10 -4.86 -1.76
C VAL A 45 8.07 -3.60 -0.89
N VAL A 46 9.13 -2.80 -0.86
CA VAL A 46 9.18 -1.59 -0.03
C VAL A 46 8.10 -0.57 -0.43
N VAL A 47 7.94 -0.31 -1.73
CA VAL A 47 6.89 0.58 -2.24
C VAL A 47 5.51 0.02 -1.90
N GLY A 48 5.29 -1.29 -2.10
CA GLY A 48 4.03 -1.94 -1.76
C GLY A 48 3.70 -1.85 -0.27
N MET A 49 4.68 -2.02 0.62
CA MET A 49 4.51 -1.84 2.06
C MET A 49 4.15 -0.40 2.41
N ALA A 50 4.85 0.58 1.83
CA ALA A 50 4.58 2.00 2.09
C ALA A 50 3.17 2.40 1.61
N LEU A 51 2.81 2.03 0.38
CA LEU A 51 1.46 2.26 -0.16
C LEU A 51 0.39 1.55 0.66
N GLY A 52 0.65 0.32 1.09
CA GLY A 52 -0.23 -0.46 1.97
C GLY A 52 -0.47 0.21 3.32
N GLY A 53 0.59 0.75 3.95
CA GLY A 53 0.48 1.51 5.19
C GLY A 53 -0.43 2.75 5.03
N VAL A 54 -0.21 3.54 3.97
CA VAL A 54 -1.07 4.70 3.66
C VAL A 54 -2.51 4.28 3.38
N ALA A 55 -2.70 3.22 2.58
CA ALA A 55 -4.03 2.68 2.28
C ALA A 55 -4.77 2.19 3.52
N SER A 56 -4.07 1.59 4.48
CA SER A 56 -4.67 1.21 5.76
C SER A 56 -5.10 2.41 6.59
N LEU A 57 -4.32 3.49 6.62
CA LEU A 57 -4.73 4.72 7.30
C LEU A 57 -5.97 5.34 6.65
N VAL A 58 -6.03 5.36 5.32
CA VAL A 58 -7.21 5.85 4.58
C VAL A 58 -8.44 4.98 4.87
N SER A 59 -8.29 3.65 4.84
CA SER A 59 -9.37 2.71 5.15
C SER A 59 -9.85 2.83 6.61
N LEU A 60 -8.92 3.00 7.56
CA LEU A 60 -9.23 3.23 8.96
C LEU A 60 -9.96 4.57 9.17
N GLY A 61 -9.50 5.64 8.50
CA GLY A 61 -10.15 6.94 8.50
C GLY A 61 -11.55 6.89 7.90
N ALA A 62 -11.74 6.17 6.78
CA ALA A 62 -13.04 5.96 6.16
C ALA A 62 -14.02 5.23 7.09
N ASN A 63 -13.54 4.23 7.86
CA ASN A 63 -14.34 3.59 8.90
C ASN A 63 -14.70 4.56 10.03
N ALA A 64 -13.72 5.30 10.54
CA ALA A 64 -13.92 6.20 11.67
C ALA A 64 -14.89 7.35 11.34
N ILE A 65 -14.77 7.91 10.12
CA ILE A 65 -15.63 8.99 9.62
C ILE A 65 -16.99 8.46 9.14
N GLY A 66 -17.01 7.25 8.57
CA GLY A 66 -18.23 6.63 8.06
C GLY A 66 -19.16 6.14 9.17
N ALA A 67 -18.62 5.62 10.27
CA ALA A 67 -19.41 5.01 11.34
C ALA A 67 -20.55 5.92 11.89
N PRO A 68 -20.33 7.23 12.18
CA PRO A 68 -21.39 8.14 12.60
C PRO A 68 -22.55 8.26 11.60
N LEU A 69 -22.28 8.18 10.30
CA LEU A 69 -23.32 8.25 9.26
C LEU A 69 -24.29 7.08 9.31
N PHE A 70 -23.90 5.98 9.97
CA PHE A 70 -24.70 4.78 10.14
C PHE A 70 -25.08 4.52 11.61
N GLY A 71 -24.97 5.54 12.49
CA GLY A 71 -25.33 5.44 13.90
C GLY A 71 -24.43 4.52 14.73
N ARG A 72 -23.22 4.22 14.25
CA ARG A 72 -22.23 3.36 14.94
C ARG A 72 -21.14 4.21 15.58
N ARG A 73 -20.51 3.69 16.65
CA ARG A 73 -19.34 4.36 17.25
C ARG A 73 -18.10 4.06 16.40
N PRO A 74 -17.25 5.06 16.08
CA PRO A 74 -16.04 4.87 15.26
C PRO A 74 -15.13 3.71 15.70
N MET A 75 -15.01 3.50 17.01
CA MET A 75 -14.13 2.48 17.59
C MET A 75 -14.75 1.07 17.61
N GLU A 76 -16.05 0.92 17.34
CA GLU A 76 -16.73 -0.38 17.42
C GLU A 76 -16.18 -1.37 16.39
N LEU A 77 -15.95 -0.91 15.15
CA LEU A 77 -15.37 -1.75 14.09
C LEU A 77 -13.93 -2.16 14.40
N ILE A 78 -13.13 -1.26 14.98
CA ILE A 78 -11.76 -1.55 15.38
C ILE A 78 -11.74 -2.59 16.51
N ARG A 79 -12.64 -2.47 17.51
CA ARG A 79 -12.80 -3.47 18.57
C ARG A 79 -13.14 -4.85 18.01
N VAL A 80 -14.09 -4.89 17.07
CA VAL A 80 -14.46 -6.14 16.40
C VAL A 80 -13.26 -6.73 15.66
N PHE A 81 -12.46 -5.93 14.97
CA PHE A 81 -11.25 -6.43 14.30
C PHE A 81 -10.19 -6.94 15.29
N LEU A 82 -10.02 -6.26 16.42
CA LEU A 82 -9.11 -6.67 17.50
C LEU A 82 -9.52 -7.97 18.20
N THR A 83 -10.72 -8.49 17.94
CA THR A 83 -11.06 -9.83 18.40
C THR A 83 -10.19 -10.91 17.77
N PHE A 84 -9.46 -10.65 16.67
CA PHE A 84 -8.54 -11.62 16.10
C PHE A 84 -7.27 -11.87 16.95
N PRO A 85 -6.54 -10.85 17.44
CA PRO A 85 -5.43 -11.10 18.37
C PRO A 85 -5.87 -11.28 19.84
N MET A 86 -7.03 -10.75 20.24
CA MET A 86 -7.39 -10.63 21.66
C MET A 86 -8.67 -11.38 22.07
N GLY A 87 -9.36 -12.03 21.13
CA GLY A 87 -10.64 -12.70 21.37
C GLY A 87 -11.72 -11.73 21.86
N GLU A 88 -12.67 -12.24 22.66
CA GLU A 88 -13.80 -11.45 23.18
C GLU A 88 -13.38 -10.25 24.03
N ARG A 89 -12.22 -10.31 24.70
CA ARG A 89 -11.71 -9.22 25.55
C ARG A 89 -11.55 -7.92 24.77
N ALA A 90 -11.30 -7.96 23.47
CA ALA A 90 -11.23 -6.77 22.62
C ALA A 90 -12.49 -5.88 22.70
N LEU A 91 -13.64 -6.48 22.98
CA LEU A 91 -14.92 -5.76 23.03
C LEU A 91 -15.04 -4.87 24.27
N THR A 92 -14.32 -5.17 25.34
CA THR A 92 -14.42 -4.49 26.64
C THR A 92 -13.21 -3.63 27.01
N VAL A 93 -12.12 -3.66 26.22
CA VAL A 93 -10.88 -2.90 26.49
C VAL A 93 -11.11 -1.38 26.37
N ASP A 94 -10.35 -0.58 27.12
CA ASP A 94 -10.42 0.88 27.04
C ASP A 94 -10.05 1.43 25.65
N GLU A 95 -10.64 2.57 25.28
CA GLU A 95 -10.52 3.13 23.93
C GLU A 95 -9.08 3.46 23.51
N GLY A 96 -8.23 3.94 24.43
CA GLY A 96 -6.83 4.26 24.12
C GLY A 96 -5.99 3.05 23.72
N SER A 97 -6.20 1.93 24.40
CA SER A 97 -5.52 0.66 24.10
C SER A 97 -6.03 0.05 22.80
N VAL A 98 -7.34 0.13 22.54
CA VAL A 98 -7.95 -0.28 21.27
C VAL A 98 -7.35 0.48 20.09
N LEU A 99 -7.22 1.81 20.21
CA LEU A 99 -6.69 2.61 19.10
C LEU A 99 -5.23 2.24 18.80
N THR A 100 -4.40 2.09 19.82
CA THR A 100 -2.96 1.82 19.64
C THR A 100 -2.72 0.45 19.00
N VAL A 101 -3.30 -0.61 19.57
CA VAL A 101 -3.16 -1.97 19.05
C VAL A 101 -3.83 -2.10 17.69
N GLY A 102 -5.00 -1.48 17.53
CA GLY A 102 -5.75 -1.44 16.27
C GLY A 102 -4.92 -0.81 15.16
N CYS A 103 -4.37 0.39 15.39
CA CYS A 103 -3.52 1.08 14.41
C CYS A 103 -2.30 0.25 13.99
N VAL A 104 -1.58 -0.34 14.94
CA VAL A 104 -0.40 -1.18 14.62
C VAL A 104 -0.81 -2.39 13.78
N LEU A 105 -1.88 -3.08 14.17
CA LEU A 105 -2.36 -4.25 13.43
C LEU A 105 -2.83 -3.87 12.01
N PHE A 106 -3.57 -2.78 11.88
CA PHE A 106 -4.03 -2.27 10.57
C PHE A 106 -2.87 -1.86 9.67
N LEU A 107 -1.85 -1.20 10.22
CA LEU A 107 -0.65 -0.81 9.46
C LEU A 107 0.15 -2.04 9.00
N ALA A 108 0.36 -3.01 9.90
CA ALA A 108 1.11 -4.23 9.58
C ALA A 108 0.40 -5.07 8.51
N THR A 109 -0.89 -5.35 8.71
CA THR A 109 -1.72 -6.08 7.72
C THR A 109 -1.83 -5.31 6.41
N GLY A 110 -1.99 -3.99 6.50
CA GLY A 110 -1.98 -3.07 5.36
C GLY A 110 -0.73 -3.16 4.52
N ALA A 111 0.44 -3.11 5.15
CA ALA A 111 1.71 -3.22 4.45
C ALA A 111 1.82 -4.54 3.68
N ILE A 112 1.43 -5.66 4.30
CA ILE A 112 1.46 -6.99 3.66
C ILE A 112 0.52 -7.03 2.45
N PHE A 113 -0.73 -6.61 2.61
CA PHE A 113 -1.70 -6.60 1.50
C PHE A 113 -1.34 -5.58 0.42
N GLY A 114 -0.72 -4.47 0.80
CA GLY A 114 -0.18 -3.47 -0.11
C GLY A 114 0.87 -4.07 -1.04
N VAL A 115 1.80 -4.88 -0.52
CA VAL A 115 2.77 -5.62 -1.34
C VAL A 115 2.07 -6.51 -2.37
N LEU A 116 1.07 -7.29 -1.95
CA LEU A 116 0.37 -8.20 -2.85
C LEU A 116 -0.33 -7.46 -3.99
N ILE A 117 -1.14 -6.45 -3.67
CA ILE A 117 -1.87 -5.67 -4.70
C ILE A 117 -0.87 -4.93 -5.59
N HIS A 118 0.15 -4.31 -5.00
CA HIS A 118 1.17 -3.56 -5.75
C HIS A 118 1.92 -4.46 -6.74
N LEU A 119 2.35 -5.65 -6.29
CA LEU A 119 3.02 -6.61 -7.16
C LEU A 119 2.11 -7.10 -8.28
N VAL A 120 0.86 -7.47 -7.99
CA VAL A 120 -0.07 -7.93 -9.04
C VAL A 120 -0.28 -6.84 -10.09
N LEU A 121 -0.54 -5.60 -9.67
CA LEU A 121 -0.74 -4.49 -10.60
C LEU A 121 0.52 -4.15 -11.38
N THR A 122 1.70 -4.27 -10.78
CA THR A 122 2.96 -3.98 -11.47
C THR A 122 3.35 -5.08 -12.44
N VAL A 123 3.30 -6.35 -12.02
CA VAL A 123 3.80 -7.49 -12.81
C VAL A 123 2.86 -7.82 -13.96
N TYR A 124 1.54 -7.84 -13.72
CA TYR A 124 0.57 -8.31 -14.71
C TYR A 124 -0.14 -7.16 -15.45
N PHE A 125 -0.10 -5.94 -14.93
CA PHE A 125 -0.92 -4.83 -15.41
C PHE A 125 -0.17 -3.49 -15.51
N SER A 126 1.16 -3.52 -15.70
CA SER A 126 1.98 -2.30 -15.86
C SER A 126 1.47 -1.38 -16.99
N GLU A 127 1.12 -1.98 -18.13
CA GLU A 127 0.66 -1.29 -19.34
C GLU A 127 -0.86 -1.07 -19.38
N ALA A 128 -1.58 -1.46 -18.33
CA ALA A 128 -3.02 -1.25 -18.28
C ALA A 128 -3.36 0.24 -18.13
N SER A 129 -4.43 0.68 -18.81
CA SER A 129 -4.98 2.03 -18.61
C SER A 129 -5.40 2.26 -17.16
N VAL A 130 -5.45 3.52 -16.73
CA VAL A 130 -5.85 3.90 -15.37
C VAL A 130 -7.19 3.26 -14.97
N GLY A 131 -8.21 3.36 -15.83
CA GLY A 131 -9.53 2.76 -15.57
C GLY A 131 -9.46 1.23 -15.39
N LYS A 132 -8.67 0.54 -16.22
CA LYS A 132 -8.49 -0.91 -16.11
C LYS A 132 -7.77 -1.27 -14.80
N ARG A 133 -6.79 -0.49 -14.35
CA ARG A 133 -6.09 -0.70 -13.07
C ARG A 133 -7.03 -0.55 -11.87
N PHE A 134 -7.92 0.44 -11.87
CA PHE A 134 -8.95 0.58 -10.82
C PHE A 134 -9.97 -0.56 -10.84
N LEU A 135 -10.36 -1.04 -12.02
CA LEU A 135 -11.23 -2.21 -12.14
C LEU A 135 -10.56 -3.46 -11.54
N ILE A 136 -9.28 -3.69 -11.84
CA ILE A 136 -8.51 -4.80 -11.27
C ILE A 136 -8.32 -4.63 -9.77
N ALA A 137 -7.99 -3.42 -9.29
CA ALA A 137 -7.89 -3.13 -7.87
C ALA A 137 -9.21 -3.39 -7.13
N THR A 138 -10.35 -3.09 -7.76
CA THR A 138 -11.69 -3.42 -7.24
C THR A 138 -11.84 -4.94 -7.08
N ALA A 139 -11.50 -5.71 -8.11
CA ALA A 139 -11.57 -7.17 -8.05
C ALA A 139 -10.61 -7.75 -7.00
N LEU A 140 -9.38 -7.24 -6.90
CA LEU A 140 -8.41 -7.66 -5.90
C LEU A 140 -8.84 -7.29 -4.48
N GLY A 141 -9.38 -6.09 -4.26
CA GLY A 141 -9.86 -5.65 -2.95
C GLY A 141 -11.05 -6.48 -2.47
N LEU A 142 -12.04 -6.71 -3.34
CA LEU A 142 -13.18 -7.58 -3.01
C LEU A 142 -12.76 -9.05 -2.84
N GLY A 143 -11.85 -9.54 -3.68
CA GLY A 143 -11.28 -10.88 -3.54
C GLY A 143 -10.55 -11.04 -2.21
N LEU A 144 -9.71 -10.07 -1.84
CA LEU A 144 -9.00 -10.03 -0.57
C LEU A 144 -9.98 -10.05 0.61
N TRP A 145 -11.03 -9.23 0.56
CA TRP A 145 -12.09 -9.23 1.56
C TRP A 145 -12.73 -10.61 1.70
N ILE A 146 -13.16 -11.21 0.59
CA ILE A 146 -13.84 -12.51 0.59
C ILE A 146 -12.93 -13.59 1.16
N VAL A 147 -11.69 -13.66 0.68
CA VAL A 147 -10.70 -14.64 1.15
C VAL A 147 -10.42 -14.44 2.63
N ASN A 148 -10.14 -13.22 3.06
CA ASN A 148 -9.80 -12.94 4.45
C ASN A 148 -10.96 -13.27 5.41
N PHE A 149 -12.19 -12.85 5.08
CA PHE A 149 -13.33 -13.01 5.98
C PHE A 149 -13.87 -14.45 5.97
N TYR A 150 -14.08 -15.01 4.78
CA TYR A 150 -14.83 -16.26 4.63
C TYR A 150 -13.95 -17.49 4.44
N LEU A 151 -12.70 -17.33 3.99
CA LEU A 151 -11.78 -18.45 3.79
C LEU A 151 -10.67 -18.52 4.83
N VAL A 152 -10.40 -17.45 5.58
CA VAL A 152 -9.40 -17.45 6.66
C VAL A 152 -10.11 -17.30 8.00
N LEU A 153 -10.71 -16.15 8.27
CA LEU A 153 -11.22 -15.81 9.61
C LEU A 153 -12.44 -16.64 10.03
N SER A 154 -13.24 -17.13 9.08
CA SER A 154 -14.46 -17.91 9.36
C SER A 154 -14.23 -19.18 10.18
N TRP A 155 -13.06 -19.81 10.03
CA TRP A 155 -12.67 -21.01 10.78
C TRP A 155 -11.43 -20.80 11.64
N LEU A 156 -10.49 -19.94 11.23
CA LEU A 156 -9.26 -19.70 11.98
C LEU A 156 -9.54 -18.97 13.30
N GLN A 157 -10.42 -17.96 13.29
CA GLN A 157 -10.74 -17.22 14.52
C GLN A 157 -11.45 -18.12 15.55
N PRO A 158 -12.47 -18.93 15.18
CA PRO A 158 -13.05 -19.91 16.09
C PRO A 158 -12.05 -20.94 16.60
N LEU A 159 -11.17 -21.44 15.73
CA LEU A 159 -10.18 -22.46 16.10
C LEU A 159 -9.19 -21.93 17.15
N LEU A 160 -8.75 -20.68 17.01
CA LEU A 160 -7.75 -20.09 17.90
C LEU A 160 -8.35 -19.47 19.17
N LEU A 161 -9.58 -18.95 19.10
CA LEU A 161 -10.13 -18.07 20.13
C LEU A 161 -11.55 -18.44 20.58
N GLY A 162 -12.18 -19.43 19.95
CA GLY A 162 -13.52 -19.92 20.32
C GLY A 162 -14.70 -19.10 19.80
N GLY A 163 -14.48 -18.02 19.05
CA GLY A 163 -15.54 -17.17 18.52
C GLY A 163 -15.34 -16.74 17.07
N ASN A 164 -16.43 -16.29 16.44
CA ASN A 164 -16.45 -15.80 15.05
C ASN A 164 -16.98 -14.36 14.99
N TRP A 165 -16.34 -13.46 15.75
CA TRP A 165 -16.85 -12.10 15.92
C TRP A 165 -16.68 -11.25 14.67
N VAL A 166 -15.57 -11.39 13.94
CA VAL A 166 -15.30 -10.57 12.75
C VAL A 166 -16.38 -10.78 11.68
N VAL A 167 -16.66 -12.04 11.33
CA VAL A 167 -17.64 -12.36 10.28
C VAL A 167 -19.07 -12.04 10.73
N ARG A 168 -19.38 -12.17 12.03
CA ARG A 168 -20.73 -11.95 12.56
C ARG A 168 -21.08 -10.49 12.82
N LEU A 169 -20.11 -9.69 13.28
CA LEU A 169 -20.36 -8.34 13.78
C LEU A 169 -20.06 -7.26 12.74
N ILE A 170 -19.18 -7.52 11.77
CA ILE A 170 -18.91 -6.57 10.68
C ILE A 170 -19.96 -6.75 9.59
N PRO A 171 -20.76 -5.70 9.27
CA PRO A 171 -21.69 -5.78 8.15
C PRO A 171 -20.94 -6.02 6.83
N LEU A 172 -21.50 -6.86 5.96
CA LEU A 172 -20.89 -7.26 4.68
C LEU A 172 -20.43 -6.05 3.85
N TRP A 173 -21.32 -5.05 3.73
CA TRP A 173 -21.05 -3.85 2.95
C TRP A 173 -19.92 -2.99 3.54
N VAL A 174 -19.76 -2.97 4.88
CA VAL A 174 -18.62 -2.29 5.53
C VAL A 174 -17.32 -3.01 5.17
N GLY A 175 -17.30 -4.34 5.28
CA GLY A 175 -16.17 -5.16 4.86
C GLY A 175 -15.77 -4.89 3.41
N ALA A 176 -16.73 -4.89 2.49
CA ALA A 176 -16.49 -4.59 1.08
C ALA A 176 -15.94 -3.16 0.87
N LEU A 177 -16.60 -2.13 1.40
CA LEU A 177 -16.19 -0.73 1.20
C LEU A 177 -14.79 -0.44 1.74
N THR A 178 -14.43 -1.03 2.87
CA THR A 178 -13.12 -0.81 3.50
C THR A 178 -11.98 -1.41 2.69
N HIS A 179 -12.19 -2.59 2.10
CA HIS A 179 -11.20 -3.21 1.21
C HIS A 179 -11.16 -2.52 -0.17
N LEU A 180 -12.29 -1.98 -0.64
CA LEU A 180 -12.31 -1.14 -1.84
C LEU A 180 -11.52 0.15 -1.63
N ALA A 181 -11.78 0.88 -0.55
CA ALA A 181 -11.04 2.09 -0.19
C ALA A 181 -9.53 1.82 -0.08
N PHE A 182 -9.17 0.69 0.55
CA PHE A 182 -7.78 0.23 0.62
C PHE A 182 -7.18 0.00 -0.78
N ALA A 183 -7.80 -0.86 -1.59
CA ALA A 183 -7.24 -1.23 -2.90
C ALA A 183 -7.17 -0.04 -3.88
N TRP A 184 -8.15 0.85 -3.84
CA TRP A 184 -8.16 2.07 -4.63
C TRP A 184 -7.08 3.05 -4.20
N THR A 185 -6.79 3.15 -2.89
CA THR A 185 -5.69 3.98 -2.40
C THR A 185 -4.33 3.45 -2.89
N VAL A 186 -4.12 2.14 -2.87
CA VAL A 186 -2.89 1.53 -3.45
C VAL A 186 -2.81 1.82 -4.95
N ALA A 187 -3.90 1.62 -5.69
CA ALA A 187 -3.93 1.88 -7.13
C ALA A 187 -3.68 3.35 -7.48
N ALA A 188 -4.26 4.28 -6.73
CA ALA A 188 -4.02 5.72 -6.89
C ALA A 188 -2.55 6.07 -6.58
N GLY A 189 -2.00 5.54 -5.49
CA GLY A 189 -0.61 5.78 -5.11
C GLY A 189 0.40 5.28 -6.13
N GLN A 190 0.11 4.16 -6.81
CA GLN A 190 0.97 3.67 -7.91
C GLN A 190 1.04 4.61 -9.11
N ILE A 191 -0.02 5.38 -9.39
CA ILE A 191 -0.02 6.35 -10.48
C ILE A 191 0.96 7.48 -10.17
N TRP A 192 1.01 7.91 -8.91
CA TRP A 192 1.95 8.95 -8.46
C TRP A 192 3.37 8.42 -8.27
N GLY A 193 3.54 7.15 -7.94
CA GLY A 193 4.84 6.51 -7.66
C GLY A 193 5.50 5.82 -8.85
N ARG A 194 5.10 6.10 -10.10
CA ARG A 194 5.68 5.43 -11.27
C ARG A 194 7.15 5.87 -11.42
N PHE A 195 8.07 4.93 -11.28
CA PHE A 195 9.48 5.18 -11.55
C PHE A 195 9.68 5.37 -13.06
N GLU A 196 10.17 6.54 -13.43
CA GLU A 196 10.65 6.81 -14.78
C GLU A 196 12.18 6.75 -14.74
N PRO A 197 12.80 5.72 -15.38
CA PRO A 197 14.25 5.66 -15.48
C PRO A 197 14.78 6.95 -16.11
N TYR A 198 15.84 7.53 -15.53
CA TYR A 198 16.55 8.63 -16.16
C TYR A 198 17.07 8.12 -17.52
N ARG A 199 16.49 8.64 -18.60
CA ARG A 199 17.02 8.47 -19.95
C ARG A 199 18.01 9.61 -20.15
N GLY A 200 19.30 9.32 -20.01
CA GLY A 200 20.33 10.27 -20.46
C GLY A 200 20.04 10.70 -21.89
N SER A 201 20.33 11.95 -22.22
CA SER A 201 20.11 12.51 -23.55
C SER A 201 21.02 11.82 -24.57
N ALA A 202 20.61 10.64 -25.04
CA ALA A 202 21.14 10.02 -26.23
C ALA A 202 20.61 10.82 -27.43
N GLY A 203 21.38 11.83 -27.83
CA GLY A 203 21.30 12.42 -29.17
C GLY A 203 22.01 11.54 -30.17
#